data_AF-A0A815YKW0-F1
#
_entry.id   AF-A0A815YKW0-F1
#
_cell.length_a   1.000
_cell.length_b   1.000
_cell.length_c   1.000
_cell.angle_alpha   90.00
_cell.angle_beta   90.00
_cell.angle_gamma   90.00
#
_symmetry.space_group_name_H-M   'P 1'
#
loop_
_entity.id
_entity.type
_entity.pdbx_description
1 polymer ?
#
loop_
_entity_poly.entity_id
_entity_poly.type
_entity_poly.pdbx_seq_one_letter_code
_entity_poly.pdbx_strand_id
1 'polypeptide(L)'
;MWHPALISALLKLDFPLPLLRWIALWLKDRTMSIHVEETISPTININVGTPQGSVLAATLFRLHVHFLPNLFMNLTPHLFADNLAIIMFESLENKFSINIGLLEKQAKIAMSSLEIFANNNLLPVNVNKTKVLLVHNIVSRVARWKTKRSEFFIKIRKRSEIALGKSEVYQKDHVL
;
A
#
# COMPACT_ATOMS: atom_id res chain seq x y z
N MET A 1 11.90 -1.19 6.81
CA MET A 1 12.87 -1.80 5.88
C MET A 1 13.63 -2.90 6.59
N TRP A 2 13.42 -4.14 6.19
CA TRP A 2 14.10 -5.29 6.77
C TRP A 2 15.44 -5.54 6.08
N HIS A 3 16.52 -5.65 6.86
CA HIS A 3 17.88 -5.69 6.30
C HIS A 3 18.13 -6.90 5.38
N PRO A 4 17.74 -8.14 5.74
CA PRO A 4 17.92 -9.30 4.86
C PRO A 4 17.23 -9.14 3.50
N ALA A 5 16.00 -8.64 3.48
CA ALA A 5 15.29 -8.41 2.23
C ALA A 5 15.89 -7.27 1.40
N LEU A 6 16.43 -6.21 2.03
CA LEU A 6 17.22 -5.20 1.31
C LEU A 6 18.47 -5.82 0.68
N ILE A 7 19.26 -6.57 1.43
CA ILE A 7 20.48 -7.21 0.90
C ILE A 7 20.13 -8.18 -0.24
N SER A 8 19.04 -8.94 -0.12
CA SER A 8 18.53 -9.81 -1.20
C SER A 8 18.15 -9.02 -2.45
N ALA A 9 17.48 -7.87 -2.30
CA ALA A 9 17.14 -7.00 -3.43
C ALA A 9 18.40 -6.44 -4.11
N LEU A 10 19.40 -5.99 -3.35
CA LEU A 10 20.64 -5.46 -3.90
C LEU A 10 21.48 -6.55 -4.61
N LEU A 11 21.49 -7.78 -4.09
CA LEU A 11 22.10 -8.93 -4.77
C LEU A 11 21.44 -9.21 -6.12
N LYS A 12 20.10 -9.14 -6.20
CA LYS A 12 19.35 -9.29 -7.46
C LYS A 12 19.57 -8.14 -8.45
N LEU A 13 20.10 -7.02 -7.99
CA LEU A 13 20.49 -5.87 -8.80
C LEU A 13 21.99 -5.90 -9.16
N ASP A 14 22.67 -7.02 -8.93
CA ASP A 14 24.09 -7.22 -9.23
C ASP A 14 25.02 -6.18 -8.59
N PHE A 15 24.68 -5.72 -7.37
CA PHE A 15 25.54 -4.79 -6.65
C PHE A 15 26.90 -5.43 -6.32
N PRO A 16 28.02 -4.69 -6.43
CA PRO A 16 29.33 -5.21 -6.08
C PRO A 16 29.40 -5.69 -4.63
N LEU A 17 30.01 -6.86 -4.39
CA LEU A 17 30.18 -7.43 -3.05
C LEU A 17 30.82 -6.47 -2.03
N PRO A 18 31.84 -5.65 -2.36
CA PRO A 18 32.39 -4.69 -1.42
C PRO A 18 31.37 -3.66 -0.95
N LEU A 19 30.51 -3.18 -1.86
CA LEU A 19 29.47 -2.20 -1.54
C LEU A 19 28.36 -2.83 -0.69
N LEU A 20 27.96 -4.06 -0.99
CA LEU A 20 27.02 -4.83 -0.17
C LEU A 20 27.53 -5.02 1.26
N ARG A 21 28.82 -5.37 1.41
CA ARG A 21 29.46 -5.52 2.72
C ARG A 21 29.48 -4.20 3.49
N TRP A 22 29.76 -3.09 2.81
CA TRP A 22 29.73 -1.76 3.42
C TRP A 22 28.32 -1.39 3.89
N ILE A 23 27.29 -1.60 3.07
CA ILE A 23 25.88 -1.37 3.45
C ILE A 23 25.48 -2.26 4.63
N ALA A 24 25.87 -3.54 4.61
CA ALA A 24 25.58 -4.46 5.71
C ALA A 24 26.21 -4.00 7.02
N LEU A 25 27.47 -3.54 7.00
CA LEU A 25 28.15 -2.97 8.17
C LEU A 25 27.47 -1.68 8.65
N TRP A 26 27.02 -0.82 7.74
CA TRP A 26 26.29 0.40 8.09
C TRP A 26 24.94 0.13 8.78
N LEU A 27 24.31 -1.03 8.51
CA LEU A 27 23.04 -1.43 9.12
C LEU A 27 23.19 -2.21 10.44
N LYS A 28 24.37 -2.78 10.69
CA LYS A 28 24.65 -3.75 11.75
C LYS A 28 24.71 -3.10 13.14
N ASP A 29 24.28 -3.84 14.17
CA ASP A 29 24.47 -3.53 15.59
C ASP A 29 24.02 -2.11 15.99
N ARG A 30 23.00 -1.58 15.31
CA ARG A 30 22.50 -0.23 15.56
C ARG A 30 21.66 -0.18 16.81
N THR A 31 21.71 0.96 17.48
CA THR A 31 20.93 1.26 18.67
C THR A 31 20.15 2.56 18.52
N MET A 32 19.13 2.74 19.37
CA MET A 32 18.37 3.98 19.45
C MET A 32 17.93 4.24 20.90
N SER A 33 17.90 5.50 21.29
CA SER A 33 17.21 6.01 22.47
C SER A 33 16.39 7.24 22.06
N ILE A 34 15.35 7.55 22.83
CA ILE A 34 14.49 8.71 22.62
C ILE A 34 14.78 9.71 23.73
N HIS A 35 15.05 10.95 23.36
CA HIS A 35 15.25 12.05 24.28
C HIS A 35 14.07 13.02 24.18
N VAL A 36 13.37 13.22 25.30
CA VAL A 36 12.26 14.19 25.40
C VAL A 36 12.53 15.07 26.61
N GLU A 37 12.74 16.37 26.36
CA GLU A 37 13.11 17.36 27.39
C GLU A 37 14.37 16.92 28.15
N GLU A 38 14.25 16.57 29.45
CA GLU A 38 15.36 16.08 30.28
C GLU A 38 15.33 14.56 30.50
N THR A 39 14.44 13.83 29.82
CA THR A 39 14.27 12.39 29.99
C THR A 39 14.80 11.60 28.80
N ILE A 40 15.65 10.60 29.07
CA ILE A 40 16.22 9.70 28.05
C ILE A 40 15.65 8.29 28.26
N SER A 41 15.13 7.69 27.19
CA SER A 41 14.68 6.29 27.23
C SER A 41 15.87 5.32 27.35
N PRO A 42 15.65 4.09 27.82
CA PRO A 42 16.63 3.02 27.66
C PRO A 42 17.05 2.85 26.20
N THR A 43 18.31 2.47 25.98
CA THR A 43 18.85 2.14 24.67
C THR A 43 18.29 0.81 24.20
N ILE A 44 17.76 0.77 22.97
CA ILE A 44 17.27 -0.46 22.34
C ILE A 44 18.07 -0.80 21.09
N ASN A 45 18.20 -2.09 20.78
CA ASN A 45 18.80 -2.57 19.54
C ASN A 45 17.81 -2.49 18.38
N ILE A 46 18.30 -2.06 17.20
CA ILE A 46 17.50 -1.79 16.01
C ILE A 46 17.86 -2.76 14.88
N ASN A 47 17.05 -3.82 14.77
CA ASN A 47 17.23 -4.87 13.76
C ASN A 47 16.42 -4.64 12.47
N VAL A 48 15.58 -3.60 12.44
CA VAL A 48 14.73 -3.22 11.29
C VAL A 48 14.74 -1.71 11.14
N GLY A 49 14.72 -1.23 9.89
CA GLY A 49 14.71 0.19 9.56
C GLY A 49 16.10 0.73 9.24
N THR A 50 16.20 2.04 9.10
CA THR A 50 17.44 2.78 8.79
C THR A 50 17.54 4.02 9.68
N PRO A 51 18.73 4.64 9.79
CA PRO A 51 18.87 5.90 10.51
C PRO A 51 18.00 6.95 9.82
N GLN A 52 17.06 7.53 10.58
CA GLN A 52 16.25 8.63 10.08
C GLN A 52 17.13 9.87 9.84
N GLY A 53 16.82 10.66 8.82
CA GLY A 53 17.63 11.82 8.41
C GLY A 53 18.84 11.50 7.53
N SER A 54 19.10 10.23 7.21
CA SER A 54 20.16 9.85 6.28
C SER A 54 19.68 9.89 4.82
N VAL A 55 20.44 10.55 3.94
CA VAL A 55 20.23 10.52 2.48
C VAL A 55 20.36 9.10 1.93
N LEU A 56 21.29 8.32 2.47
CA LEU A 56 21.49 6.92 2.10
C LEU A 56 20.26 6.07 2.46
N ALA A 57 19.61 6.33 3.60
CA ALA A 57 18.42 5.59 4.02
C ALA A 57 17.29 5.68 2.98
N ALA A 58 17.03 6.88 2.44
CA ALA A 58 16.00 7.08 1.40
C ALA A 58 16.36 6.34 0.10
N THR A 59 17.63 6.37 -0.29
CA THR A 59 18.13 5.67 -1.48
C THR A 59 18.00 4.16 -1.33
N LEU A 60 18.41 3.61 -0.18
CA LEU A 60 18.28 2.19 0.12
C LEU A 60 16.83 1.75 0.22
N PHE A 61 15.94 2.58 0.75
CA PHE A 61 14.52 2.28 0.76
C PHE A 61 13.97 2.12 -0.66
N ARG A 62 14.31 3.03 -1.58
CA ARG A 62 13.90 2.92 -2.99
C ARG A 62 14.41 1.62 -3.64
N LEU A 63 15.65 1.22 -3.34
CA LEU A 63 16.23 -0.04 -3.83
C LEU A 63 15.55 -1.26 -3.22
N HIS A 64 15.17 -1.20 -1.94
CA HIS A 64 14.46 -2.26 -1.24
C HIS A 64 13.10 -2.57 -1.88
N VAL A 65 12.37 -1.54 -2.31
CA VAL A 65 11.06 -1.69 -2.97
C VAL A 65 11.17 -1.70 -4.50
N HIS A 66 12.37 -1.83 -5.07
CA HIS A 66 12.61 -1.73 -6.52
C HIS A 66 11.75 -2.68 -7.35
N PHE A 67 11.57 -3.92 -6.88
CA PHE A 67 10.81 -4.95 -7.59
C PHE A 67 9.29 -4.91 -7.33
N LEU A 68 8.81 -4.04 -6.42
CA LEU A 68 7.39 -3.93 -6.09
C LEU A 68 6.50 -3.64 -7.32
N PRO A 69 6.86 -2.74 -8.25
CA PRO A 69 6.05 -2.48 -9.45
C PRO A 69 5.83 -3.71 -10.34
N ASN A 70 6.76 -4.68 -10.32
CA ASN A 70 6.66 -5.90 -11.14
C ASN A 70 5.49 -6.80 -10.71
N LEU A 71 4.94 -6.62 -9.50
CA LEU A 71 3.73 -7.32 -9.06
C LEU A 71 2.47 -6.87 -9.82
N PHE A 72 2.56 -5.72 -10.51
CA PHE A 72 1.43 -5.04 -11.13
C PHE A 72 1.64 -4.85 -12.64
N MET A 73 2.32 -5.78 -13.32
CA MET A 73 2.69 -5.65 -14.75
C MET A 73 1.50 -5.38 -15.69
N ASN A 74 0.28 -5.82 -15.34
CA ASN A 74 -0.92 -5.57 -16.14
C ASN A 74 -1.69 -4.31 -15.72
N LEU A 75 -1.17 -3.55 -14.76
CA LEU A 75 -1.76 -2.34 -14.21
C LEU A 75 -0.76 -1.19 -14.38
N THR A 76 -1.14 0.00 -13.91
CA THR A 76 -0.24 1.17 -13.94
C THR A 76 0.15 1.56 -12.52
N PRO A 77 1.25 0.99 -11.97
CA PRO A 77 1.76 1.37 -10.65
C PRO A 77 2.58 2.67 -10.72
N HIS A 78 2.38 3.54 -9.74
CA HIS A 78 3.18 4.72 -9.47
C HIS A 78 3.68 4.66 -8.04
N LEU A 79 5.00 4.70 -7.86
CA LEU A 79 5.67 4.59 -6.57
C LEU A 79 6.46 5.87 -6.29
N PHE A 80 6.19 6.50 -5.16
CA PHE A 80 6.95 7.65 -4.68
C PHE A 80 7.19 7.53 -3.18
N ALA A 81 8.46 7.38 -2.79
CA ALA A 81 8.81 6.99 -1.43
C ALA A 81 7.97 5.77 -0.99
N ASP A 82 7.27 5.84 0.14
CA ASP A 82 6.38 4.80 0.67
C ASP A 82 4.97 4.81 0.07
N ASN A 83 4.62 5.82 -0.72
CA ASN A 83 3.30 5.93 -1.36
C ASN A 83 3.26 5.14 -2.66
N LEU A 84 2.30 4.23 -2.74
CA LEU A 84 1.97 3.46 -3.94
C LEU A 84 0.56 3.84 -4.41
N ALA A 85 0.44 4.25 -5.68
CA ALA A 85 -0.82 4.36 -6.38
C ALA A 85 -0.86 3.31 -7.50
N ILE A 86 -1.98 2.62 -7.67
CA ILE A 86 -2.18 1.66 -8.75
C ILE A 86 -3.41 2.12 -9.53
N ILE A 87 -3.20 2.44 -10.80
CA ILE A 87 -4.29 2.83 -11.70
C ILE A 87 -4.71 1.60 -12.50
N MET A 88 -6.03 1.38 -12.54
CA MET A 88 -6.67 0.27 -13.21
C MET A 88 -7.76 0.84 -14.12
N PHE A 89 -7.88 0.26 -15.32
CA PHE A 89 -8.84 0.72 -16.31
C PHE A 89 -9.56 -0.48 -16.93
N GLU A 90 -10.75 -0.22 -17.44
CA GLU A 90 -11.56 -1.19 -18.17
C GLU A 90 -12.09 -0.56 -19.45
N SER A 91 -12.56 -1.42 -20.38
CA SER A 91 -13.09 -0.96 -21.67
C SER A 91 -14.26 -0.01 -21.50
N LEU A 92 -14.27 1.07 -22.28
CA LEU A 92 -15.39 2.02 -22.35
C LEU A 92 -16.64 1.43 -23.00
N GLU A 93 -16.49 0.32 -23.74
CA GLU A 93 -17.59 -0.36 -24.45
C GLU A 93 -18.42 -1.24 -23.51
N ASN A 94 -17.81 -1.68 -22.40
CA ASN A 94 -18.47 -2.50 -21.41
C ASN A 94 -19.47 -1.69 -20.59
N LYS A 95 -20.55 -2.34 -20.16
CA LYS A 95 -21.47 -1.75 -19.19
C LYS A 95 -20.73 -1.45 -17.88
N PHE A 96 -21.08 -0.34 -17.24
CA PHE A 96 -20.51 0.06 -15.95
C PHE A 96 -20.53 -1.08 -14.90
N SER A 97 -21.64 -1.82 -14.80
CA SER A 97 -21.76 -2.94 -13.86
C SER A 97 -20.76 -4.06 -14.12
N ILE A 98 -20.43 -4.35 -15.39
CA ILE A 98 -19.42 -5.34 -15.76
C ILE A 98 -18.04 -4.83 -15.37
N ASN A 99 -17.73 -3.58 -15.71
CA ASN A 99 -16.44 -2.96 -15.39
C ASN A 99 -16.16 -2.92 -13.89
N ILE A 100 -17.17 -2.61 -13.07
CA ILE A 100 -17.00 -2.63 -11.61
C ILE A 100 -16.62 -4.02 -11.11
N GLY A 101 -17.26 -5.08 -11.61
CA GLY A 101 -16.91 -6.45 -11.24
C GLY A 101 -15.49 -6.84 -11.66
N LEU A 102 -15.07 -6.43 -12.86
CA LEU A 102 -13.71 -6.68 -13.36
C LEU A 102 -12.66 -5.91 -12.57
N LEU A 103 -12.86 -4.60 -12.33
CA LEU A 103 -11.99 -3.76 -11.52
C LEU A 103 -11.88 -4.29 -10.08
N GLU A 104 -12.98 -4.75 -9.48
CA GLU A 104 -12.96 -5.36 -8.15
C GLU A 104 -12.09 -6.62 -8.14
N LYS A 105 -12.21 -7.48 -9.17
CA LYS A 105 -11.38 -8.68 -9.32
C LYS A 105 -9.91 -8.31 -9.46
N GLN A 106 -9.57 -7.35 -10.30
CA GLN A 106 -8.20 -6.86 -10.47
C GLN A 106 -7.64 -6.30 -9.16
N ALA A 107 -8.43 -5.47 -8.45
CA ALA A 107 -8.02 -4.87 -7.19
C ALA A 107 -7.76 -5.92 -6.10
N LYS A 108 -8.57 -6.98 -6.03
CA LYS A 108 -8.35 -8.10 -5.10
C LYS A 108 -7.03 -8.82 -5.39
N ILE A 109 -6.76 -9.14 -6.66
CA ILE A 109 -5.51 -9.79 -7.07
C ILE A 109 -4.32 -8.91 -6.70
N ALA A 110 -4.36 -7.62 -7.07
CA ALA A 110 -3.30 -6.67 -6.76
C ALA A 110 -3.05 -6.56 -5.24
N MET A 111 -4.12 -6.48 -4.44
CA MET A 111 -4.01 -6.39 -2.99
C MET A 111 -3.39 -7.65 -2.38
N SER A 112 -3.78 -8.85 -2.86
CA SER A 112 -3.17 -10.10 -2.41
C SER A 112 -1.68 -10.17 -2.74
N SER A 113 -1.27 -9.77 -3.94
CA SER A 113 0.14 -9.70 -4.31
C SER A 113 0.92 -8.69 -3.45
N LEU A 114 0.33 -7.53 -3.18
CA LEU A 114 0.91 -6.50 -2.32
C LEU A 114 1.08 -7.01 -0.88
N GLU A 115 0.10 -7.72 -0.33
CA GLU A 115 0.15 -8.28 1.02
C GLU A 115 1.26 -9.32 1.17
N ILE A 116 1.41 -10.21 0.18
CA ILE A 116 2.51 -11.19 0.16
C ILE A 116 3.87 -10.47 0.16
N PHE A 117 4.03 -9.46 -0.69
CA PHE A 117 5.27 -8.67 -0.73
C PHE A 117 5.52 -7.94 0.59
N ALA A 118 4.51 -7.29 1.15
CA ALA A 118 4.57 -6.58 2.42
C ALA A 118 5.05 -7.49 3.56
N ASN A 119 4.49 -8.70 3.66
CA ASN A 119 4.86 -9.69 4.66
C ASN A 119 6.30 -10.18 4.47
N ASN A 120 6.70 -10.46 3.23
CA ASN A 120 8.06 -10.93 2.91
C ASN A 120 9.15 -9.87 3.14
N ASN A 121 8.78 -8.59 3.21
CA ASN A 121 9.73 -7.47 3.38
C ASN A 121 9.60 -6.75 4.74
N LEU A 122 8.69 -7.19 5.62
CA LEU A 122 8.28 -6.49 6.85
C LEU A 122 7.94 -5.00 6.58
N LEU A 123 7.11 -4.78 5.57
CA LEU A 123 6.57 -3.47 5.18
C LEU A 123 5.03 -3.50 5.27
N PRO A 124 4.44 -3.50 6.48
CA PRO A 124 3.01 -3.66 6.64
C PRO A 124 2.22 -2.54 5.94
N VAL A 125 1.18 -2.92 5.21
CA VAL A 125 0.30 -1.98 4.50
C VAL A 125 -0.60 -1.27 5.51
N ASN A 126 -0.66 0.07 5.44
CA ASN A 126 -1.56 0.85 6.29
C ASN A 126 -2.98 0.88 5.71
N VAL A 127 -3.79 -0.11 6.09
CA VAL A 127 -5.18 -0.27 5.62
C VAL A 127 -6.04 0.97 5.85
N ASN A 128 -5.80 1.72 6.93
CA ASN A 128 -6.57 2.93 7.24
C ASN A 128 -6.28 4.08 6.25
N LYS A 129 -5.04 4.16 5.76
CA LYS A 129 -4.60 5.16 4.77
C LYS A 129 -4.84 4.70 3.33
N THR A 130 -4.94 3.40 3.07
CA THR A 130 -5.26 2.87 1.74
C THR A 130 -6.69 3.22 1.35
N LYS A 131 -6.87 3.85 0.19
CA LYS A 131 -8.18 4.26 -0.35
C LYS A 131 -8.30 3.83 -1.81
N VAL A 132 -9.55 3.69 -2.26
CA VAL A 132 -9.90 3.49 -3.67
C VAL A 132 -10.63 4.73 -4.14
N LEU A 133 -10.21 5.26 -5.29
CA LEU A 133 -10.91 6.32 -6.00
C LEU A 133 -11.44 5.75 -7.31
N LEU A 134 -12.76 5.76 -7.48
CA LEU A 134 -13.40 5.39 -8.74
C LEU A 134 -13.68 6.65 -9.57
N VAL A 135 -13.16 6.68 -10.79
CA VAL A 135 -13.46 7.73 -11.77
C VAL A 135 -14.23 7.10 -12.92
N HIS A 136 -15.44 7.59 -13.18
CA HIS A 136 -16.25 7.17 -14.32
C HIS A 136 -16.85 8.38 -15.02
N ASN A 137 -17.00 8.32 -16.34
CA ASN A 137 -17.69 9.37 -17.09
C ASN A 137 -19.20 9.09 -17.07
N ILE A 138 -20.01 10.09 -16.71
CA ILE A 138 -21.46 10.05 -16.93
C ILE A 138 -21.72 10.75 -18.25
N VAL A 139 -21.73 10.00 -19.35
CA VAL A 139 -22.22 10.53 -20.61
C VAL A 139 -23.75 10.63 -20.52
N SER A 140 -24.24 11.78 -20.07
CA SER A 140 -25.66 12.10 -20.19
C SER A 140 -25.98 12.37 -21.67
N ARG A 141 -27.07 11.78 -22.20
CA ARG A 141 -27.54 12.00 -23.60
C ARG A 141 -27.98 13.44 -23.90
N VAL A 142 -27.67 14.39 -23.01
CA VAL A 142 -27.92 15.82 -23.19
C VAL A 142 -26.62 16.52 -22.87
N ALA A 143 -26.06 17.23 -23.86
CA ALA A 143 -24.86 18.04 -23.73
C ALA A 143 -25.01 19.03 -22.55
N ARG A 144 -24.47 18.67 -21.40
CA ARG A 144 -24.08 19.58 -20.32
C ARG A 144 -23.00 18.88 -19.52
N TRP A 145 -21.76 19.26 -19.77
CA TRP A 145 -20.59 18.84 -18.98
C TRP A 145 -20.84 19.20 -17.52
N LYS A 146 -21.19 18.19 -16.70
CA LYS A 146 -21.19 18.29 -15.24
C LYS A 146 -20.34 17.15 -14.72
N THR A 147 -19.11 17.46 -14.34
CA THR A 147 -18.24 16.53 -13.61
C THR A 147 -18.89 16.25 -12.26
N LYS A 148 -19.47 15.06 -12.08
CA LYS A 148 -19.98 14.62 -10.79
C LYS A 148 -18.92 13.73 -10.15
N ARG A 149 -18.23 14.27 -9.14
CA ARG A 149 -17.30 13.52 -8.30
C ARG A 149 -18.12 12.74 -7.28
N SER A 150 -18.10 11.41 -7.35
CA SER A 150 -18.71 10.52 -6.37
C SER A 150 -17.59 9.77 -5.64
N GLU A 151 -17.42 10.06 -4.36
CA GLU A 151 -16.48 9.34 -3.51
C GLU A 151 -17.17 8.08 -2.98
N PHE A 152 -16.76 6.91 -3.47
CA PHE A 152 -17.21 5.62 -2.96
C PHE A 152 -16.18 5.07 -1.99
N PHE A 153 -16.57 4.89 -0.73
CA PHE A 153 -15.74 4.23 0.28
C PHE A 153 -15.98 2.73 0.24
N ILE A 154 -15.07 1.97 -0.36
CA ILE A 154 -15.04 0.51 -0.16
C ILE A 154 -14.46 0.25 1.23
N LYS A 155 -15.32 -0.12 2.18
CA LYS A 155 -14.94 -0.53 3.54
C LYS A 155 -14.38 -1.96 3.47
N ILE A 156 -13.06 -2.10 3.54
CA ILE A 156 -12.43 -3.41 3.72
C ILE A 156 -12.81 -3.92 5.12
N ARG A 157 -13.70 -4.91 5.20
CA ARG A 157 -14.09 -5.55 6.47
C ARG A 157 -12.93 -6.39 7.00
N LYS A 158 -12.59 -6.21 8.29
CA LYS A 158 -11.80 -7.20 9.06
C LYS A 158 -12.54 -8.53 9.02
N ARG A 159 -11.83 -9.60 8.67
CA ARG A 159 -12.33 -10.97 8.77
C ARG A 159 -12.10 -11.48 10.19
N SER A 160 -12.98 -11.09 11.10
CA SER A 160 -13.21 -11.77 12.38
C SER A 160 -14.59 -11.36 12.87
N GLU A 161 -15.42 -12.35 13.20
CA GLU A 161 -16.83 -12.28 13.64
C GLU A 161 -17.87 -12.62 12.54
N ILE A 162 -18.01 -13.93 12.30
CA ILE A 162 -19.29 -14.54 11.96
C ILE A 162 -19.69 -15.35 13.19
N ALA A 163 -20.53 -14.75 14.04
CA ALA A 163 -21.36 -15.45 14.99
C ALA A 163 -22.78 -14.87 14.88
N LEU A 164 -23.68 -15.70 14.34
CA LEU A 164 -25.10 -15.82 14.65
C LEU A 164 -25.96 -14.53 14.73
N GLY A 165 -26.75 -14.35 13.67
CA GLY A 165 -28.20 -14.12 13.72
C GLY A 165 -28.76 -12.93 14.50
N LYS A 166 -29.45 -12.02 13.80
CA LYS A 166 -30.90 -11.87 13.87
C LYS A 166 -31.39 -10.80 12.88
N SER A 167 -32.55 -11.10 12.32
CA SER A 167 -33.41 -10.27 11.50
C SER A 167 -34.12 -9.20 12.33
N GLU A 168 -34.08 -7.93 11.89
CA GLU A 168 -35.02 -6.87 12.29
C GLU A 168 -35.39 -6.10 11.01
N VAL A 169 -36.58 -6.35 10.45
CA VAL A 169 -37.85 -5.62 10.67
C VAL A 169 -37.74 -4.15 10.30
N TYR A 170 -38.25 -3.84 9.10
CA TYR A 170 -38.56 -2.49 8.65
C TYR A 170 -39.68 -1.90 9.52
N GLN A 171 -39.42 -0.76 10.15
CA GLN A 171 -40.48 0.11 10.67
C GLN A 171 -40.36 1.47 9.97
N LYS A 172 -41.38 1.77 9.17
CA LYS A 172 -41.67 3.09 8.59
C LYS A 172 -42.25 3.96 9.69
N ASP A 173 -41.72 5.16 9.86
CA ASP A 173 -42.33 6.37 10.44
C ASP A 173 -41.35 7.53 10.08
N HIS A 174 -41.68 8.72 9.61
CA HIS A 174 -42.86 9.57 9.73
C HIS A 174 -43.02 10.47 8.48
N VAL A 175 -44.27 10.80 8.14
CA VAL A 175 -44.65 12.02 7.42
C VAL A 175 -45.65 12.76 8.33
N LEU A 176 -45.36 14.05 8.50
CA LEU A 176 -45.97 15.09 9.34
C LEU A 176 -45.52 15.12 10.81
#